data_AF-A0A914ZNW6-F1
#
_entry.id   AF-A0A914ZNW6-F1
#
_cell.length_a   1.000
_cell.length_b   1.000
_cell.length_c   1.000
_cell.angle_alpha   90.00
_cell.angle_beta   90.00
_cell.angle_gamma   90.00
#
_symmetry.space_group_name_H-M   'P 1'
#
loop_
_entity.id
_entity.type
_entity.pdbx_description
1 polymer ?
#
loop_
_entity_poly.entity_id
_entity_poly.type
_entity_poly.pdbx_seq_one_letter_code
_entity_poly.pdbx_strand_id
1 'polypeptide(L)'
;MSWLERISPLIRNRKVRYLAIVNFFLSAFNVILMLILVALLIYFIVLTIKKNEAIGSAENPCIFRYGNWGECSGACWNISKQSEPPKMRRMVLRSSIIQARGSKYKPCPKDLANRFEEAPCNFFRYNFFLLRSY
;
A
#
# COMPACT_ATOMS: atom_id res chain seq x y z
N MET A 1 68.50 -13.09 11.68
CA MET A 1 67.81 -13.83 10.62
C MET A 1 66.64 -13.02 10.13
N SER A 2 66.78 -12.45 8.93
CA SER A 2 65.71 -11.63 8.35
C SER A 2 64.61 -12.55 7.82
N TRP A 3 63.35 -12.11 7.93
CA TRP A 3 62.19 -12.88 7.47
C TRP A 3 62.30 -13.31 5.99
N LEU A 4 63.01 -12.52 5.18
CA LEU A 4 63.31 -12.77 3.77
C LEU A 4 64.20 -14.01 3.55
N GLU A 5 65.17 -14.27 4.43
CA GLU A 5 66.06 -15.46 4.35
C GLU A 5 65.28 -16.75 4.58
N ARG A 6 64.19 -16.71 5.35
CA ARG A 6 63.35 -17.87 5.66
C ARG A 6 62.38 -18.24 4.53
N ILE A 7 62.04 -17.28 3.67
CA ILE A 7 61.06 -17.43 2.57
C ILE A 7 61.74 -17.69 1.22
N SER A 8 62.98 -17.21 1.08
CA SER A 8 63.92 -17.51 -0.01
C SER A 8 63.86 -18.96 -0.53
N PRO A 9 63.97 -20.01 0.33
CA PRO A 9 63.94 -21.39 -0.15
C PRO A 9 62.55 -21.86 -0.63
N LEU A 10 61.44 -21.32 -0.08
CA LEU A 10 60.08 -21.65 -0.52
C LEU A 10 59.75 -21.03 -1.89
N ILE A 11 60.19 -19.79 -2.14
CA ILE A 11 59.98 -19.07 -3.40
C ILE A 11 60.69 -19.75 -4.58
N ARG A 12 61.74 -20.55 -4.33
CA ARG A 12 62.47 -21.27 -5.37
C ARG A 12 61.72 -22.50 -5.91
N ASN A 13 60.67 -22.96 -5.22
CA ASN A 13 59.89 -24.12 -5.65
C ASN A 13 58.86 -23.74 -6.73
N ARG A 14 58.90 -24.42 -7.88
CA ARG A 14 57.96 -24.20 -9.02
C ARG A 14 56.49 -24.32 -8.61
N LYS A 15 56.16 -25.28 -7.73
CA LYS A 15 54.78 -25.49 -7.28
C LYS A 15 54.25 -24.31 -6.47
N VAL A 16 55.09 -23.73 -5.61
CA VAL A 16 54.75 -22.58 -4.77
C VAL A 16 54.54 -21.33 -5.61
N ARG A 17 55.34 -21.12 -6.67
CA ARG A 17 55.12 -19.99 -7.61
C ARG A 17 53.82 -20.11 -8.38
N TYR A 18 53.48 -21.31 -8.86
CA TYR A 18 52.22 -21.51 -9.59
C TYR A 18 51.00 -21.25 -8.69
N LEU A 19 51.05 -21.76 -7.45
CA LEU A 19 50.04 -21.47 -6.43
C LEU A 19 49.94 -19.97 -6.12
N ALA A 20 51.07 -19.26 -6.04
CA ALA A 20 51.06 -17.81 -5.81
C ALA A 20 50.42 -17.03 -6.96
N ILE A 21 50.69 -17.40 -8.21
CA ILE A 21 50.09 -16.77 -9.40
C ILE A 21 48.58 -17.03 -9.44
N VAL A 22 48.16 -18.28 -9.24
CA VAL A 22 46.74 -18.66 -9.20
C VAL A 22 46.01 -17.93 -8.07
N ASN A 23 46.60 -17.88 -6.88
CA ASN A 23 46.01 -17.20 -5.73
C ASN A 23 45.92 -15.68 -5.94
N PHE A 24 46.88 -15.09 -6.66
CA PHE A 24 46.82 -13.68 -7.05
C PHE A 24 45.61 -13.40 -7.95
N PHE A 25 45.38 -14.22 -8.99
CA PHE A 25 44.21 -14.07 -9.86
C PHE A 25 42.90 -14.31 -9.12
N LEU A 26 42.83 -15.33 -8.27
CA LEU A 26 41.67 -15.60 -7.41
C LEU A 26 41.38 -14.42 -6.46
N SER A 27 42.41 -13.85 -5.86
CA SER A 27 42.26 -12.66 -5.01
C SER A 27 41.76 -11.47 -5.81
N ALA A 28 42.32 -11.22 -7.00
CA ALA A 28 41.89 -10.11 -7.86
C ALA A 28 40.42 -10.28 -8.28
N PHE A 29 40.01 -11.49 -8.66
CA PHE A 29 38.63 -11.80 -9.00
C PHE A 29 37.67 -11.58 -7.82
N ASN A 30 38.04 -12.02 -6.61
CA ASN A 30 37.25 -11.79 -5.41
C ASN A 30 37.09 -10.30 -5.08
N VAL A 31 38.14 -9.49 -5.27
CA VAL A 31 38.05 -8.03 -5.10
C VAL A 31 37.07 -7.43 -6.12
N ILE A 32 37.14 -7.85 -7.39
CA ILE A 32 36.21 -7.39 -8.44
C ILE A 32 34.76 -7.76 -8.08
N LEU A 33 34.52 -9.00 -7.64
CA LEU A 33 33.18 -9.43 -7.21
C LEU A 33 32.66 -8.60 -6.04
N MET A 34 33.51 -8.31 -5.05
CA MET A 34 33.14 -7.45 -3.93
C MET A 34 32.76 -6.04 -4.39
N LEU A 35 33.51 -5.46 -5.33
CA LEU A 35 33.19 -4.14 -5.89
C LEU A 35 31.85 -4.14 -6.65
N ILE A 36 31.59 -5.17 -7.45
CA ILE A 36 30.31 -5.34 -8.15
C ILE A 36 29.16 -5.44 -7.13
N LEU A 37 29.33 -6.24 -6.08
CA LEU A 37 28.32 -6.41 -5.05
C LEU A 37 28.01 -5.08 -4.33
N VAL A 38 29.05 -4.31 -3.96
CA VAL A 38 28.87 -2.97 -3.37
C VAL A 38 28.13 -2.04 -4.32
N ALA A 39 28.51 -2.01 -5.60
CA ALA A 39 27.84 -1.19 -6.61
C ALA A 39 26.35 -1.55 -6.76
N LEU A 40 26.02 -2.84 -6.78
CA LEU A 40 24.64 -3.32 -6.83
C LEU A 40 23.86 -2.91 -5.58
N LEU A 41 24.44 -3.03 -4.39
CA LEU A 41 23.79 -2.60 -3.15
C LEU A 41 23.47 -1.10 -3.16
N ILE A 42 24.42 -0.26 -3.58
CA ILE A 42 24.21 1.18 -3.73
C ILE A 42 23.08 1.45 -4.73
N TYR A 43 23.09 0.76 -5.87
CA TYR A 43 22.05 0.89 -6.89
C TYR A 43 20.66 0.53 -6.34
N PHE A 44 20.54 -0.56 -5.59
CA PHE A 44 19.29 -0.96 -4.93
C PHE A 44 18.79 0.08 -3.91
N ILE A 45 19.69 0.66 -3.12
CA ILE A 45 19.35 1.73 -2.16
C ILE A 45 18.80 2.96 -2.91
N VAL A 46 19.50 3.41 -3.95
CA VAL A 46 19.08 4.56 -4.76
C VAL A 46 17.73 4.31 -5.43
N LEU A 47 17.53 3.13 -6.02
CA LEU A 47 16.24 2.74 -6.59
C LEU A 47 15.13 2.74 -5.55
N THR A 48 15.40 2.26 -4.34
CA THR A 48 14.41 2.22 -3.26
C THR A 48 14.01 3.63 -2.83
N ILE A 49 14.98 4.55 -2.73
CA ILE A 49 14.71 5.96 -2.43
C ILE A 49 13.88 6.58 -3.55
N LYS A 50 14.30 6.43 -4.81
CA LYS A 50 13.58 7.00 -5.97
C LYS A 50 12.18 6.45 -6.12
N LYS A 51 12.00 5.14 -5.87
CA LYS A 51 10.68 4.51 -5.83
C LYS A 51 9.82 5.09 -4.71
N ASN A 52 10.36 5.24 -3.50
CA ASN A 52 9.62 5.80 -2.37
C ASN A 52 9.28 7.27 -2.59
N GLU A 53 10.18 8.04 -3.23
CA GLU A 53 9.90 9.40 -3.69
C GLU A 53 8.77 9.39 -4.72
N ALA A 54 8.79 8.50 -5.71
CA ALA A 54 7.75 8.41 -6.74
C ALA A 54 6.39 7.94 -6.19
N ILE A 55 6.37 7.00 -5.25
CA ILE A 55 5.15 6.51 -4.59
C ILE A 55 4.64 7.50 -3.52
N GLY A 56 5.57 8.23 -2.89
CA GLY A 56 5.27 9.31 -1.95
C GLY A 56 4.75 10.56 -2.65
N SER A 57 5.25 10.84 -3.86
CA SER A 57 4.83 11.95 -4.71
C SER A 57 3.63 11.61 -5.60
N ALA A 58 3.28 10.33 -5.75
CA ALA A 58 2.05 9.91 -6.40
C ALA A 58 0.85 10.48 -5.63
N GLU A 59 0.29 11.56 -6.17
CA GLU A 59 -0.85 12.26 -5.62
C GLU A 59 -2.08 11.36 -5.68
N ASN A 60 -2.66 11.04 -4.53
CA ASN A 60 -3.90 10.28 -4.46
C ASN A 60 -4.97 11.09 -3.74
N PRO A 61 -6.20 11.16 -4.27
CA PRO A 61 -7.30 11.82 -3.58
C PRO A 61 -7.77 11.00 -2.37
N CYS A 62 -8.61 11.62 -1.54
CA CYS A 62 -9.37 10.90 -0.53
C CYS A 62 -10.39 9.98 -1.23
N ILE A 63 -10.30 8.68 -1.01
CA ILE A 63 -11.18 7.67 -1.62
C ILE A 63 -11.92 6.95 -0.50
N PHE A 64 -13.23 6.78 -0.66
CA PHE A 64 -14.07 6.03 0.27
C PHE A 64 -15.27 5.43 -0.48
N ARG A 65 -15.90 4.44 0.13
CA ARG A 65 -17.12 3.81 -0.39
C ARG A 65 -18.20 3.79 0.68
N TYR A 66 -19.45 3.96 0.25
CA TYR A 66 -20.59 3.67 1.09
C TYR A 66 -20.82 2.16 1.16
N GLY A 67 -21.30 1.71 2.31
CA GLY A 67 -21.81 0.35 2.48
C GLY A 67 -23.18 0.19 1.83
N ASN A 68 -23.78 -0.98 2.09
CA ASN A 68 -25.12 -1.27 1.65
C ASN A 68 -26.14 -0.36 2.32
N TRP A 69 -27.28 -0.16 1.67
CA TRP A 69 -28.44 0.47 2.28
C TRP A 69 -28.95 -0.38 3.44
N GLY A 70 -29.21 0.28 4.57
CA GLY A 70 -29.91 -0.31 5.70
C GLY A 70 -31.40 -0.45 5.44
N GLU A 71 -32.11 -0.94 6.44
CA GLU A 71 -33.56 -1.11 6.36
C GLU A 71 -34.28 0.23 6.22
N CYS A 72 -35.42 0.18 5.52
CA CYS A 72 -36.29 1.32 5.35
C CYS A 72 -37.02 1.63 6.67
N SER A 73 -37.13 2.90 7.04
CA SER A 73 -37.76 3.33 8.29
C SER A 73 -39.24 2.94 8.44
N GLY A 74 -39.89 2.57 7.33
CA GLY A 74 -41.28 2.13 7.30
C GLY A 74 -41.55 1.23 6.11
N ALA A 75 -42.50 0.30 6.26
CA ALA A 75 -42.86 -0.64 5.21
C ALA A 75 -43.63 0.00 4.04
N CYS A 76 -44.31 1.12 4.28
CA CYS A 76 -45.12 1.83 3.29
C CYS A 76 -45.18 3.33 3.58
N TRP A 77 -45.46 4.12 2.55
CA TRP A 77 -45.65 5.56 2.66
C TRP A 77 -47.09 5.89 3.04
N ASN A 78 -47.30 6.35 4.27
CA ASN A 78 -48.60 6.77 4.77
C ASN A 78 -48.73 8.30 4.71
N ILE A 79 -49.25 8.81 3.60
CA ILE A 79 -49.41 10.26 3.34
C ILE A 79 -50.32 10.92 4.39
N SER A 80 -51.28 10.19 4.95
CA SER A 80 -52.18 10.71 5.99
C SER A 80 -51.48 10.97 7.33
N LYS A 81 -50.35 10.30 7.59
CA LYS A 81 -49.57 10.47 8.83
C LYS A 81 -48.24 11.18 8.61
N GLN A 82 -47.67 11.10 7.41
CA GLN A 82 -46.32 11.59 7.12
C GLN A 82 -46.24 12.10 5.68
N SER A 83 -45.90 13.39 5.53
CA SER A 83 -45.79 14.05 4.22
C SER A 83 -44.60 13.53 3.40
N GLU A 84 -43.53 13.12 4.05
CA GLU A 84 -42.34 12.56 3.41
C GLU A 84 -42.37 11.03 3.35
N PRO A 85 -41.81 10.41 2.30
CA PRO A 85 -41.68 8.98 2.21
C PRO A 85 -40.74 8.43 3.29
N PRO A 86 -40.90 7.14 3.67
CA PRO A 86 -39.92 6.44 4.50
C PRO A 86 -38.51 6.58 3.94
N LYS A 87 -37.50 6.57 4.81
CA LYS A 87 -36.10 6.76 4.42
C LYS A 87 -35.26 5.58 4.85
N MET A 88 -34.26 5.26 4.04
CA MET A 88 -33.20 4.30 4.35
C MET A 88 -31.87 5.03 4.43
N ARG A 89 -30.93 4.48 5.20
CA ARG A 89 -29.62 5.09 5.43
C ARG A 89 -28.51 4.15 5.02
N ARG A 90 -27.42 4.68 4.48
CA ARG A 90 -26.16 3.95 4.30
C ARG A 90 -25.01 4.74 4.91
N MET A 91 -24.03 4.04 5.46
CA MET A 91 -22.87 4.65 6.10
C MET A 91 -21.60 4.42 5.28
N VAL A 92 -20.60 5.28 5.45
CA VAL A 92 -19.27 5.06 4.86
C VAL A 92 -18.61 3.83 5.49
N LEU A 93 -18.05 2.94 4.66
CA LEU A 93 -17.28 1.79 5.13
C LEU A 93 -15.92 2.26 5.64
N ARG A 94 -15.71 2.15 6.96
CA ARG A 94 -14.45 2.56 7.62
C ARG A 94 -13.21 1.91 7.03
N SER A 95 -13.30 0.63 6.67
CA SER A 95 -12.22 -0.14 6.05
C SER A 95 -11.88 0.29 4.63
N SER A 96 -12.76 1.06 3.96
CA SER A 96 -12.57 1.53 2.59
C SER A 96 -11.92 2.91 2.49
N ILE A 97 -11.72 3.60 3.62
CA ILE A 97 -11.22 4.97 3.64
C ILE A 97 -9.71 4.94 3.35
N ILE A 98 -9.32 5.54 2.23
CA ILE A 98 -7.94 5.76 1.85
C ILE A 98 -7.67 7.27 1.94
N GLN A 99 -6.71 7.63 2.80
CA GLN A 99 -6.31 9.02 3.00
C GLN A 99 -5.69 9.59 1.73
N ALA A 100 -5.93 10.89 1.52
CA ALA A 100 -5.24 11.63 0.47
C ALA A 100 -3.73 11.65 0.71
N ARG A 101 -2.95 11.55 -0.37
CA ARG A 101 -1.47 11.61 -0.36
C ARG A 101 -1.00 12.71 -1.30
N GLY A 102 0.04 13.44 -0.91
CA GLY A 102 0.55 14.61 -1.64
C GLY A 102 -0.10 15.92 -1.19
N SER A 103 0.21 17.02 -1.87
CA SER A 103 -0.24 18.38 -1.51
C SER A 103 -1.43 18.89 -2.32
N LYS A 104 -1.77 18.24 -3.45
CA LYS A 104 -2.84 18.69 -4.36
C LYS A 104 -4.24 18.42 -3.85
N TYR A 105 -4.46 17.30 -3.17
CA TYR A 105 -5.78 16.90 -2.68
C TYR A 105 -5.95 17.20 -1.20
N LYS A 106 -7.14 17.65 -0.80
CA LYS A 106 -7.46 17.86 0.61
C LYS A 106 -7.49 16.51 1.35
N PRO A 107 -7.05 16.47 2.61
CA PRO A 107 -7.14 15.26 3.44
C PRO A 107 -8.61 14.86 3.64
N CYS A 108 -8.84 13.57 3.93
CA CYS A 108 -10.19 13.10 4.24
C CYS A 108 -10.71 13.81 5.52
N PRO A 109 -12.00 14.17 5.57
CA PRO A 109 -12.60 14.71 6.78
C PRO A 109 -12.47 13.75 7.96
N LYS A 110 -12.21 14.27 9.17
CA LYS A 110 -12.06 13.45 10.39
C LYS A 110 -13.35 12.70 10.75
N ASP A 111 -14.49 13.27 10.40
CA ASP A 111 -15.83 12.75 10.59
C ASP A 111 -16.31 11.84 9.46
N LEU A 112 -15.50 11.61 8.41
CA LEU A 112 -15.92 10.86 7.22
C LEU A 112 -16.47 9.47 7.54
N ALA A 113 -15.88 8.79 8.52
CA ALA A 113 -16.30 7.47 9.00
C ALA A 113 -17.70 7.43 9.65
N ASN A 114 -18.24 8.60 10.02
CA ASN A 114 -19.56 8.74 10.65
C ASN A 114 -20.58 9.38 9.70
N ARG A 115 -20.18 9.70 8.46
CA ARG A 115 -21.10 10.24 7.47
C ARG A 115 -22.04 9.16 6.97
N PHE A 116 -23.28 9.59 6.76
CA PHE A 116 -24.33 8.77 6.21
C PHE A 116 -25.03 9.52 5.08
N GLU A 117 -25.62 8.75 4.19
CA GLU A 117 -26.55 9.25 3.18
C GLU A 117 -27.92 8.69 3.48
N GLU A 118 -28.94 9.52 3.25
CA GLU A 118 -30.33 9.11 3.30
C GLU A 118 -30.90 9.08 1.88
N ALA A 119 -31.74 8.08 1.60
CA ALA A 119 -32.54 8.04 0.39
C ALA A 119 -33.97 7.64 0.74
N PRO A 120 -34.98 8.14 0.01
CA PRO A 120 -36.35 7.68 0.15
C PRO A 120 -36.49 6.22 -0.31
N CYS A 121 -37.36 5.47 0.36
CA CYS A 121 -37.66 4.06 0.11
C CYS A 121 -39.15 3.76 0.32
N ASN A 122 -39.60 2.59 -0.15
CA ASN A 122 -40.97 2.11 0.03
C ASN A 122 -42.06 3.13 -0.34
N PHE A 123 -42.02 3.62 -1.58
CA PHE A 123 -42.97 4.57 -2.14
C PHE A 123 -44.42 4.05 -2.26
N PHE A 124 -44.66 2.77 -1.97
CA PHE A 124 -46.00 2.19 -1.99
C PHE A 124 -46.89 2.90 -0.97
N ARG A 125 -48.00 3.46 -1.46
CA ARG A 125 -48.93 4.23 -0.63
C ARG A 125 -49.81 3.29 0.19
N TYR A 126 -49.90 3.55 1.49
CA TYR A 126 -50.88 2.87 2.33
C TYR A 126 -52.28 3.43 2.06
N ASN A 127 -53.09 2.72 1.27
CA ASN A 127 -54.52 3.03 1.14
C ASN A 127 -55.28 2.31 2.26
N PHE A 128 -55.73 3.08 3.25
CA PHE A 128 -56.56 2.59 4.37
C PHE A 128 -57.89 1.96 3.91
N PHE A 129 -58.30 2.15 2.66
CA PHE A 129 -59.60 1.71 2.12
C PHE A 129 -59.72 0.22 1.80
N LEU A 130 -58.63 -0.57 1.77
CA LEU A 130 -58.70 -1.99 1.39
C LEU A 130 -58.84 -2.99 2.56
N LEU A 131 -58.89 -2.53 3.82
CA LEU A 131 -59.02 -3.41 4.99
C LEU A 131 -60.39 -3.32 5.69
N ARG A 132 -61.40 -2.71 5.07
CA ARG A 132 -62.78 -2.64 5.62
C ARG A 132 -63.78 -3.55 4.90
N SER A 133 -63.28 -4.57 4.21
CA SER A 133 -64.11 -5.56 3.50
C SER A 133 -63.67 -6.98 3.83
N TYR A 134 -63.66 -7.33 5.12
CA TYR A 134 -63.84 -8.69 5.62
C TYR A 134 -64.41 -8.61 7.04
#